data_AF-A0A0R3VZJ7-F1
#
_entry.id   AF-A0A0R3VZJ7-F1
#
_cell.length_a   1.000
_cell.length_b   1.000
_cell.length_c   1.000
_cell.angle_alpha   90.00
_cell.angle_beta   90.00
_cell.angle_gamma   90.00
#
_symmetry.space_group_name_H-M   'P 1'
#
loop_
_entity.id
_entity.type
_entity.pdbx_description
1 polymer ?
#
loop_
_entity_poly.entity_id
_entity_poly.type
_entity_poly.pdbx_seq_one_letter_code
_entity_poly.pdbx_strand_id
1 'polypeptide(L)'
;LGDSNVYPESQIERLLNPHVEGRVKFERELKPTTSIRLTRRSILGLVRRRGGDSFCIYHILCNSRDLRFANYATYLEMPRKLLSMVEWLIAIYPNDVMICDLPGDNANDKMQVARGLFSAGLIISPVACGCSVLESEVGKAKEGPEGRIRQT
;
A
#
# COMPACT_ATOMS: atom_id res chain seq x y z
N LEU A 1 6.54 -45.45 7.04
CA LEU A 1 5.27 -45.27 6.31
C LEU A 1 4.59 -44.09 6.97
N GLY A 2 4.89 -42.88 6.50
CA GLY A 2 4.40 -41.64 7.08
C GLY A 2 3.21 -41.16 6.26
N ASP A 3 2.07 -41.01 6.92
CA ASP A 3 0.80 -40.67 6.30
C ASP A 3 0.90 -39.34 5.53
N SER A 4 0.79 -39.46 4.21
CA SER A 4 0.52 -38.35 3.32
C SER A 4 -0.82 -37.75 3.73
N ASN A 5 -0.80 -36.57 4.34
CA ASN A 5 -1.99 -35.75 4.57
C ASN A 5 -2.56 -35.31 3.21
N VAL A 6 -3.30 -36.20 2.57
CA VAL A 6 -4.13 -35.88 1.41
C VAL A 6 -5.37 -35.21 1.96
N TYR A 7 -5.40 -33.88 1.90
CA TYR A 7 -6.62 -33.13 2.18
C TYR A 7 -7.69 -33.55 1.15
N PRO A 8 -8.93 -33.84 1.58
CA PRO A 8 -10.00 -34.19 0.64
C PRO A 8 -10.21 -33.04 -0.34
N GLU A 9 -10.37 -33.36 -1.64
CA GLU A 9 -10.44 -32.39 -2.76
C GLU A 9 -11.48 -31.28 -2.54
N SER A 10 -12.55 -31.59 -1.80
CA SER A 10 -13.60 -30.63 -1.42
C SER A 10 -13.13 -29.50 -0.50
N GLN A 11 -12.05 -29.68 0.27
CA GLN A 11 -11.43 -28.59 1.04
C GLN A 11 -10.52 -27.71 0.16
N ILE A 12 -9.91 -28.31 -0.86
CA ILE A 12 -9.07 -27.59 -1.83
C ILE A 12 -9.95 -26.70 -2.73
N GLU A 13 -11.10 -27.19 -3.19
CA GLU A 13 -12.08 -26.37 -3.94
C GLU A 13 -12.64 -25.19 -3.14
N ARG A 14 -12.83 -25.35 -1.82
CA ARG A 14 -13.31 -24.26 -0.92
C ARG A 14 -12.24 -23.19 -0.65
N LEU A 15 -10.97 -23.50 -0.91
CA LEU A 15 -9.88 -22.53 -0.87
C LEU A 15 -9.76 -21.75 -2.19
N LEU A 16 -10.20 -22.34 -3.31
CA LEU A 16 -10.01 -21.79 -4.66
C LEU A 16 -11.19 -20.97 -5.20
N ASN A 17 -12.36 -20.99 -4.57
CA ASN A 17 -13.54 -20.24 -5.04
C ASN A 17 -13.79 -18.95 -4.23
N PRO A 18 -13.41 -17.76 -4.75
CA PRO A 18 -13.49 -16.48 -4.02
C PRO A 18 -14.91 -15.86 -3.97
N HIS A 19 -15.95 -16.55 -4.44
CA HIS A 19 -17.31 -16.02 -4.59
C HIS A 19 -18.26 -16.25 -3.40
N VAL A 20 -17.75 -16.57 -2.21
CA VAL A 20 -18.60 -16.72 -1.01
C VAL A 20 -18.75 -15.37 -0.29
N GLU A 21 -20.01 -14.93 -0.14
CA GLU A 21 -20.42 -13.73 0.59
C GLU A 21 -19.90 -13.78 2.04
N GLY A 22 -19.20 -12.73 2.49
CA GLY A 22 -18.58 -12.66 3.82
C GLY A 22 -17.06 -12.90 3.90
N ARG A 23 -16.37 -13.17 2.77
CA ARG A 23 -14.89 -13.13 2.73
C ARG A 23 -14.37 -11.73 2.38
N VAL A 24 -13.39 -11.26 3.15
CA VAL A 24 -12.61 -10.06 2.82
C VAL A 24 -11.91 -10.31 1.49
N LYS A 25 -12.23 -9.52 0.45
CA LYS A 25 -11.43 -9.47 -0.77
C LYS A 25 -10.07 -8.88 -0.40
N PHE A 26 -9.07 -9.74 -0.25
CA PHE A 26 -7.67 -9.32 -0.05
C PHE A 26 -7.05 -8.70 -1.31
N GLU A 27 -7.76 -8.71 -2.44
CA GLU A 27 -7.32 -8.12 -3.70
C GLU A 27 -7.84 -6.70 -3.84
N ARG A 28 -7.25 -5.75 -3.12
CA ARG A 28 -7.23 -4.39 -3.65
C ARG A 28 -5.82 -3.94 -3.88
N GLU A 29 -5.48 -3.82 -5.16
CA GLU A 29 -4.22 -3.27 -5.60
C GLU A 29 -4.06 -1.82 -5.16
N LEU A 30 -2.84 -1.46 -4.78
CA LEU A 30 -2.48 -0.07 -4.55
C LEU A 30 -2.62 0.73 -5.85
N LYS A 31 -3.34 1.85 -5.77
CA LYS A 31 -3.45 2.87 -6.81
C LYS A 31 -2.68 4.13 -6.42
N PRO A 32 -2.27 5.00 -7.36
CA PRO A 32 -1.60 6.26 -7.03
C PRO A 32 -2.37 7.15 -6.05
N THR A 33 -3.70 7.11 -6.07
CA THR A 33 -4.58 7.86 -5.15
C THR A 33 -4.78 7.18 -3.79
N THR A 34 -4.12 6.06 -3.52
CA THR A 34 -4.25 5.35 -2.25
C THR A 34 -3.50 6.10 -1.16
N SER A 35 -4.19 6.43 -0.07
CA SER A 35 -3.55 6.93 1.15
C SER A 35 -2.78 5.80 1.84
N ILE A 36 -1.54 6.09 2.19
CA ILE A 36 -0.62 5.19 2.87
C ILE A 36 0.00 5.88 4.09
N ARG A 37 0.38 5.07 5.07
CA ARG A 37 1.13 5.49 6.25
C ARG A 37 2.09 4.40 6.69
N LEU A 38 3.25 4.80 7.20
CA LEU A 38 4.20 3.87 7.83
C LEU A 38 3.53 3.15 9.01
N THR A 39 3.66 1.83 9.10
CA THR A 39 3.04 1.03 10.16
C THR A 39 3.48 1.52 11.54
N ARG A 40 4.80 1.58 11.77
CA ARG A 40 5.45 2.16 12.94
C ARG A 40 6.83 2.66 12.55
N ARG A 41 7.29 3.76 13.16
CA ARG A 41 8.67 4.24 12.96
C ARG A 41 9.70 3.41 13.73
N SER A 42 9.37 2.98 14.94
CA SER A 42 10.30 2.31 15.86
C SER A 42 10.72 0.90 15.44
N ILE A 43 10.07 0.32 14.43
CA ILE A 43 10.34 -1.04 13.96
C ILE A 43 11.36 -1.07 12.83
N LEU A 44 11.83 0.10 12.34
CA LEU A 44 12.64 0.21 11.12
C LEU A 44 14.06 0.70 11.42
N GLY A 45 15.03 0.11 10.74
CA GLY A 45 16.40 0.60 10.65
C GLY A 45 16.82 0.75 9.19
N LEU A 46 17.14 1.97 8.77
CA LEU A 46 17.60 2.23 7.40
C LEU A 46 19.12 2.18 7.33
N VAL A 47 19.67 1.31 6.47
CA VAL A 47 21.11 1.10 6.30
C VAL A 47 21.49 1.29 4.84
N ARG A 48 22.41 2.22 4.60
CA ARG A 48 22.97 2.47 3.27
C ARG A 48 24.22 1.60 3.10
N ARG A 49 24.27 0.75 2.07
CA ARG A 49 25.49 0.00 1.74
C ARG A 49 26.53 0.94 1.12
N ARG A 50 27.78 0.85 1.59
CA ARG A 50 28.90 1.67 1.09
C ARG A 50 29.23 1.25 -0.34
N GLY A 51 29.25 2.19 -1.27
CA GLY A 51 29.58 1.93 -2.68
C GLY A 51 28.54 1.11 -3.46
N GLY A 52 27.34 0.93 -2.91
CA GLY A 52 26.26 0.17 -3.56
C GLY A 52 25.15 1.05 -4.13
N ASP A 53 24.48 0.52 -5.16
CA ASP A 53 23.31 1.09 -5.82
C ASP A 53 21.99 0.77 -5.10
N SER A 54 22.06 0.22 -3.89
CA SER A 54 20.91 -0.17 -3.08
C SER A 54 21.05 0.27 -1.61
N PHE A 55 19.93 0.23 -0.89
CA PHE A 55 19.85 0.38 0.55
C PHE A 55 18.95 -0.72 1.13
N CYS A 56 19.10 -0.98 2.43
CA CYS A 56 18.32 -1.98 3.14
C CYS A 56 17.47 -1.32 4.23
N ILE A 57 16.22 -1.75 4.34
CA ILE A 57 15.31 -1.40 5.43
C ILE A 57 15.17 -2.65 6.31
N TYR A 58 15.86 -2.65 7.44
CA TYR A 58 15.72 -3.70 8.45
C TYR A 58 14.43 -3.49 9.24
N HIS A 59 13.75 -4.59 9.59
CA HIS A 59 12.57 -4.50 10.44
C HIS A 59 12.40 -5.71 11.37
N ILE A 60 11.62 -5.51 12.43
CA ILE A 60 11.36 -6.52 13.47
C ILE A 60 9.97 -7.15 13.40
N LEU A 61 9.18 -6.86 12.35
CA LEU A 61 7.80 -7.38 12.21
C LEU A 61 7.71 -8.91 12.26
N CYS A 62 8.73 -9.59 11.76
CA CYS A 62 8.76 -11.05 11.68
C CYS A 62 9.51 -11.68 12.87
N ASN A 63 9.94 -10.88 13.86
CA ASN A 63 10.65 -11.42 15.00
C ASN A 63 9.71 -12.26 15.86
N SER A 64 10.15 -13.46 16.21
CA SER A 64 9.55 -14.27 17.25
C SER A 64 9.52 -13.48 18.55
N ARG A 65 8.38 -13.56 19.24
CA ARG A 65 8.23 -13.06 20.61
C ARG A 65 8.87 -13.98 21.64
N ASP A 66 9.14 -15.23 21.26
CA ASP A 66 9.80 -16.21 22.11
C ASP A 66 11.32 -16.12 21.92
N LEU A 67 11.99 -15.70 23.00
CA LEU A 67 13.42 -15.45 23.06
C LEU A 67 14.28 -16.69 22.78
N ARG A 68 13.71 -17.90 22.91
CA ARG A 68 14.43 -19.16 22.62
C ARG A 68 14.67 -19.33 21.13
N PHE A 69 13.88 -18.68 20.28
CA PHE A 69 14.09 -18.71 18.83
C PHE A 69 15.06 -17.60 18.43
N ALA A 70 16.11 -17.97 17.72
CA ALA A 70 16.99 -17.00 17.07
C ALA A 70 16.18 -16.24 16.01
N ASN A 71 16.23 -14.91 16.08
CA ASN A 71 15.65 -14.05 15.06
C ASN A 71 16.71 -13.71 14.02
N TYR A 72 16.45 -14.05 12.76
CA TYR A 72 17.30 -13.63 11.65
C TYR A 72 16.95 -12.19 11.26
N ALA A 73 17.98 -11.41 10.89
CA ALA A 73 17.79 -10.05 10.45
C ALA A 73 16.95 -10.05 9.17
N THR A 74 15.71 -9.54 9.27
CA THR A 74 14.82 -9.37 8.12
C THR A 74 15.02 -7.98 7.55
N TYR A 75 15.25 -7.89 6.24
CA TYR A 75 15.40 -6.62 5.56
C TYR A 75 14.74 -6.63 4.18
N LEU A 76 14.31 -5.44 3.76
CA LEU A 76 13.86 -5.15 2.41
C LEU A 76 14.96 -4.37 1.69
N GLU A 77 15.49 -4.93 0.60
CA GLU A 77 16.47 -4.24 -0.25
C GLU A 77 15.76 -3.46 -1.36
N MET A 78 16.19 -2.21 -1.58
CA MET A 78 15.62 -1.32 -2.59
C MET A 78 16.71 -0.53 -3.33
N PRO A 79 16.47 -0.14 -4.60
CA PRO A 79 17.38 0.72 -5.35
C PRO A 79 17.58 2.08 -4.67
N ARG A 80 18.81 2.58 -4.66
CA ARG A 80 19.22 3.84 -4.03
C ARG A 80 18.42 5.06 -4.52
N LYS A 81 17.95 5.07 -5.78
CA LYS A 81 17.10 6.14 -6.31
C LYS A 81 15.79 6.33 -5.52
N LEU A 82 15.32 5.30 -4.83
CA LEU A 82 14.08 5.32 -4.06
C LEU A 82 14.28 5.79 -2.61
N LEU A 83 15.53 5.95 -2.18
CA LEU A 83 15.90 6.22 -0.80
C LEU A 83 15.24 7.48 -0.24
N SER A 84 15.27 8.58 -1.00
CA SER A 84 14.71 9.86 -0.56
C SER A 84 13.22 9.79 -0.27
N MET A 85 12.46 8.96 -1.00
CA MET A 85 11.03 8.74 -0.74
C MET A 85 10.81 8.04 0.59
N VAL A 86 11.61 7.02 0.88
CA VAL A 86 11.51 6.26 2.13
C VAL A 86 11.93 7.10 3.33
N GLU A 87 13.02 7.87 3.21
CA GLU A 87 13.47 8.79 4.27
C GLU A 87 12.42 9.85 4.58
N TRP A 88 11.80 10.42 3.55
CA TRP A 88 10.71 11.36 3.70
C TRP A 88 9.48 10.72 4.38
N LEU A 89 9.09 9.51 3.97
CA LEU A 89 7.98 8.78 4.60
C LEU A 89 8.23 8.50 6.08
N ILE A 90 9.47 8.19 6.47
CA ILE A 90 9.87 8.01 7.87
C ILE A 90 9.78 9.33 8.64
N ALA A 91 10.18 10.45 8.01
CA ALA A 91 10.18 11.77 8.63
C ALA A 91 8.76 12.29 8.90
N ILE A 92 7.80 11.98 8.03
CA ILE A 92 6.41 12.44 8.19
C ILE A 92 5.56 11.55 9.12
N TYR A 93 6.04 10.40 9.58
CA TYR A 93 5.27 9.55 10.49
C TYR A 93 4.88 10.32 11.76
N PRO A 94 3.60 10.27 12.21
CA PRO A 94 2.55 9.33 11.81
C PRO A 94 1.52 9.89 10.82
N ASN A 95 1.90 10.82 9.94
CA ASN A 95 0.98 11.39 8.96
C ASN A 95 0.71 10.44 7.79
N ASP A 96 -0.49 10.53 7.24
CA ASP A 96 -0.93 9.82 6.03
C ASP A 96 -0.53 10.63 4.78
N VAL A 97 -0.24 9.95 3.68
CA VAL A 97 0.10 10.56 2.38
C VAL A 97 -0.47 9.74 1.23
N MET A 98 -0.88 10.37 0.14
CA MET A 98 -1.22 9.63 -1.09
C MET A 98 0.04 9.18 -1.83
N ILE A 99 0.01 8.02 -2.48
CA ILE A 99 1.17 7.51 -3.22
C ILE A 99 1.63 8.49 -4.32
N CYS A 100 0.69 9.18 -4.98
CA CYS A 100 1.00 10.19 -6.00
C CYS A 100 1.76 11.41 -5.45
N ASP A 101 1.65 11.69 -4.14
CA ASP A 101 2.24 12.85 -3.48
C ASP A 101 3.62 12.54 -2.87
N LEU A 102 4.09 11.29 -2.96
CA LEU A 102 5.47 10.94 -2.58
C LEU A 102 6.46 11.80 -3.38
N PRO A 103 7.60 12.20 -2.78
CA PRO A 103 8.57 13.05 -3.46
C PRO A 103 9.16 12.37 -4.70
N GLY A 104 9.48 13.16 -5.73
CA GLY A 104 10.00 12.69 -7.02
C GLY A 104 8.95 12.74 -8.13
N ASP A 105 9.41 12.64 -9.38
CA ASP A 105 8.55 12.92 -10.55
C ASP A 105 8.03 11.64 -11.23
N ASN A 106 8.72 10.51 -11.01
CA ASN A 106 8.39 9.26 -11.68
C ASN A 106 7.29 8.49 -10.92
N ALA A 107 6.08 8.46 -11.47
CA ALA A 107 4.95 7.73 -10.90
C ALA A 107 5.23 6.23 -10.73
N ASN A 108 6.02 5.61 -11.63
CA ASN A 108 6.37 4.20 -11.50
C ASN A 108 7.27 3.94 -10.28
N ASP A 109 8.19 4.86 -9.98
CA ASP A 109 9.07 4.75 -8.81
C ASP A 109 8.28 4.91 -7.50
N LYS A 110 7.31 5.85 -7.46
CA LYS A 110 6.38 6.01 -6.32
C LYS A 110 5.59 4.72 -6.07
N MET A 111 5.03 4.14 -7.14
CA MET A 111 4.31 2.87 -7.07
C MET A 111 5.22 1.72 -6.65
N GLN A 112 6.46 1.68 -7.12
CA GLN A 112 7.44 0.66 -6.74
C GLN A 112 7.75 0.71 -5.24
N VAL A 113 7.97 1.90 -4.67
CA VAL A 113 8.17 2.09 -3.23
C VAL A 113 6.96 1.61 -2.46
N ALA A 114 5.77 2.07 -2.85
CA ALA A 114 4.54 1.71 -2.14
C ALA A 114 4.29 0.20 -2.15
N ARG A 115 4.43 -0.46 -3.30
CA ARG A 115 4.27 -1.92 -3.43
C ARG A 115 5.30 -2.67 -2.57
N GLY A 116 6.58 -2.29 -2.65
CA GLY A 116 7.63 -2.96 -1.88
C GLY A 116 7.42 -2.84 -0.37
N LEU A 117 7.10 -1.64 0.12
CA LEU A 117 6.83 -1.42 1.54
C LEU A 117 5.55 -2.12 2.01
N PHE A 118 4.51 -2.15 1.17
CA PHE A 118 3.23 -2.78 1.51
C PHE A 118 3.35 -4.30 1.60
N SER A 119 4.02 -4.93 0.62
CA SER A 119 4.29 -6.37 0.65
C SER A 119 5.11 -6.80 1.86
N ALA A 120 5.99 -5.92 2.36
CA ALA A 120 6.76 -6.15 3.59
C ALA A 120 6.01 -5.77 4.89
N GLY A 121 4.76 -5.28 4.80
CA GLY A 121 3.96 -4.86 5.95
C GLY A 121 4.45 -3.57 6.65
N LEU A 122 5.36 -2.83 6.00
CA LEU A 122 5.97 -1.62 6.57
C LEU A 122 5.09 -0.37 6.40
N ILE A 123 4.11 -0.43 5.50
CA ILE A 123 3.06 0.58 5.36
C ILE A 123 1.68 -0.08 5.46
N ILE A 124 0.70 0.72 5.88
CA ILE A 124 -0.72 0.39 5.92
C ILE A 124 -1.50 1.41 5.07
N SER A 125 -2.69 1.02 4.61
CA SER A 125 -3.68 1.96 4.06
C SER A 125 -4.72 2.25 5.15
N PRO A 126 -4.73 3.46 5.73
CA PRO A 126 -5.56 3.78 6.90
C PRO A 126 -7.04 3.94 6.55
N VAL A 127 -7.34 4.36 5.32
CA VAL A 127 -8.72 4.37 4.83
C VAL A 127 -9.04 2.94 4.41
N ALA A 128 -10.04 2.33 5.06
CA ALA A 128 -10.60 1.08 4.57
C ALA A 128 -10.90 1.28 3.09
N CYS A 129 -10.32 0.43 2.26
CA CYS A 129 -10.37 0.53 0.83
C CYS A 129 -11.81 0.27 0.34
N GLY A 130 -12.69 1.24 0.58
CA GLY A 130 -14.15 1.11 0.59
C GLY A 130 -14.90 2.44 0.63
N CYS A 131 -14.25 3.59 0.87
CA CYS A 131 -14.86 4.88 0.53
C CYS A 131 -14.45 5.27 -0.90
N SER A 132 -15.28 4.92 -1.88
CA SER A 132 -15.47 5.82 -3.01
C SER A 132 -16.01 7.11 -2.41
N VAL A 133 -15.17 8.12 -2.27
CA VAL A 133 -15.66 9.50 -2.20
C VAL A 133 -16.55 9.64 -3.42
N LEU A 134 -17.84 9.81 -3.17
CA LEU A 134 -18.80 10.13 -4.23
C LEU A 134 -18.22 11.36 -4.93
N GLU A 135 -17.82 11.18 -6.18
CA GLU A 135 -17.76 12.27 -7.13
C GLU A 135 -19.19 12.83 -7.18
N SER A 136 -19.45 13.90 -6.42
CA SER A 136 -20.65 14.68 -6.64
C SER A 136 -20.47 15.39 -7.97
N GLU A 137 -21.14 14.83 -8.96
CA GLU A 137 -21.23 15.26 -10.34
C GLU A 137 -21.54 16.76 -10.45
N VAL A 138 -20.71 17.43 -11.25
CA VAL A 138 -21.09 18.30 -12.37
C VAL A 138 -22.56 18.77 -12.34
N GLY A 139 -22.80 19.95 -11.77
CA GLY A 139 -23.95 20.78 -12.13
C GLY A 139 -23.71 21.46 -13.48
N LYS A 140 -23.81 20.72 -14.60
CA LYS A 140 -24.04 21.33 -15.91
C LYS A 140 -25.55 21.53 -16.09
N ALA A 141 -26.03 22.72 -15.74
CA ALA A 141 -27.28 23.22 -16.30
C ALA A 141 -26.96 24.01 -17.58
N LYS A 142 -27.19 23.38 -18.73
CA LYS A 142 -27.46 24.09 -19.99
C LYS A 142 -28.91 23.82 -20.35
N GLU A 143 -29.76 24.82 -20.17
CA GLU A 143 -30.91 25.06 -21.02
C GLU A 143 -30.83 26.54 -21.45
N GLY A 144 -30.82 26.79 -22.75
CA GLY A 144 -31.31 28.03 -23.34
C GLY A 144 -32.57 27.71 -24.14
N PRO A 145 -33.05 28.57 -25.06
CA PRO A 145 -32.88 30.02 -25.19
C PRO A 145 -34.26 30.74 -25.27
N GLU A 146 -34.25 31.99 -25.76
CA GLU A 146 -35.38 32.79 -26.29
C GLU A 146 -36.01 33.87 -25.40
N GLY A 147 -35.55 35.12 -25.65
CA GLY A 147 -36.39 36.18 -26.22
C GLY A 147 -37.40 36.87 -25.30
N ARG A 148 -37.19 38.17 -25.03
CA ARG A 148 -38.07 39.27 -25.50
C ARG A 148 -37.54 40.63 -25.04
N ILE A 149 -37.12 41.44 -26.02
CA ILE A 149 -36.93 42.89 -25.89
C ILE A 149 -38.31 43.53 -25.63
N ARG A 150 -38.44 44.37 -24.59
CA ARG A 150 -39.41 45.48 -24.59
C ARG A 150 -38.82 46.71 -23.88
N GLN A 151 -38.94 47.81 -24.60
CA GLN A 151 -38.61 49.19 -24.23
C GLN A 151 -39.49 49.67 -23.06
N THR A 152 -38.97 50.62 -22.28
CA THR A 152 -39.66 51.86 -21.92
C THR A 152 -38.65 52.92 -21.54
#